data_AF-A0A9E5HN21-F1
#
_entry.id   AF-A0A9E5HN21-F1
#
_cell.length_a   1.000
_cell.length_b   1.000
_cell.length_c   1.000
_cell.angle_alpha   90.00
_cell.angle_beta   90.00
_cell.angle_gamma   90.00
#
_symmetry.space_group_name_H-M   'P 1'
#
loop_
_entity.id
_entity.type
_entity.pdbx_description
1 polymer ?
#
loop_
_entity_poly.entity_id
_entity_poly.type
_entity_poly.pdbx_seq_one_letter_code
_entity_poly.pdbx_strand_id
1 'polypeptide(L)'
;ITSLIANLLSGAKLPQFVASAQDRIELAYLNPQPNDTITRFDYETHLAQLYAHPPTWPDNTKGISTLRLTLKLRPTGLLSGLRGAVEEHIDIVDYPGEWLLDLGLMDKSYEEWSKDVLHRMANRSFGADYVNALPAKLPPSRRWCQSHGLICWRPLAQTSE
;
A
#
# COMPACT_ATOMS: atom_id res chain seq x y z
N ILE A 1 -7.54 4.56 -6.83
CA ILE A 1 -6.60 4.44 -7.97
C ILE A 1 -7.35 4.16 -9.28
N THR A 2 -8.17 3.10 -9.36
CA THR A 2 -8.94 2.73 -10.56
C THR A 2 -9.72 3.90 -11.19
N SER A 3 -10.50 4.64 -10.40
CA SER A 3 -11.28 5.78 -10.91
C SER A 3 -10.42 6.91 -11.49
N LEU A 4 -9.28 7.22 -10.86
CA LEU A 4 -8.34 8.24 -11.35
C LEU A 4 -7.81 7.87 -12.73
N ILE A 5 -7.34 6.63 -12.89
CA ILE A 5 -6.84 6.10 -14.15
C ILE A 5 -7.94 6.11 -15.21
N ALA A 6 -9.13 5.61 -14.88
CA ALA A 6 -10.26 5.57 -15.81
C ALA A 6 -10.67 6.96 -16.32
N ASN A 7 -10.66 7.97 -15.45
CA ASN A 7 -10.94 9.35 -15.84
C ASN A 7 -9.84 9.93 -16.75
N LEU A 8 -8.57 9.66 -16.46
CA LEU A 8 -7.46 10.14 -17.27
C LEU A 8 -7.43 9.46 -18.66
N LEU A 9 -7.63 8.15 -18.71
CA LEU A 9 -7.66 7.39 -19.97
C LEU A 9 -8.88 7.74 -20.84
N SER A 10 -10.02 8.08 -20.23
CA SER A 10 -11.22 8.48 -20.98
C SER A 10 -11.23 9.95 -21.40
N GLY A 11 -10.22 10.75 -21.00
CA GLY A 11 -10.18 12.18 -21.29
C GLY A 11 -11.24 12.97 -20.52
N ALA A 12 -11.69 12.48 -19.36
CA ALA A 12 -12.63 13.19 -18.52
C ALA A 12 -12.05 14.54 -18.06
N LYS A 13 -12.92 15.55 -17.94
CA LYS A 13 -12.53 16.85 -17.39
C LYS A 13 -12.28 16.72 -15.89
N LEU A 14 -11.05 17.00 -15.47
CA LEU A 14 -10.62 17.00 -14.09
C LEU A 14 -10.22 18.44 -13.71
N PRO A 15 -11.17 19.30 -13.25
CA PRO A 15 -10.91 20.73 -13.02
C PRO A 15 -9.80 21.01 -12.00
N GLN A 16 -9.59 20.09 -11.05
CA GLN A 16 -8.53 20.20 -10.04
C GLN A 16 -7.17 19.69 -10.54
N PHE A 17 -7.13 19.06 -11.73
CA PHE A 17 -5.90 18.63 -12.36
C PHE A 17 -5.50 19.63 -13.44
N VAL A 18 -4.56 20.52 -13.13
CA VAL A 18 -4.21 21.71 -13.94
C VAL A 18 -4.00 21.40 -15.42
N ALA A 19 -3.33 20.29 -15.75
CA ALA A 19 -3.12 19.89 -17.14
C ALA A 19 -4.43 19.53 -17.87
N SER A 20 -5.39 18.90 -17.18
CA SER A 20 -6.73 18.61 -17.73
C SER A 20 -7.58 19.89 -17.80
N ALA A 21 -7.55 20.72 -16.75
CA ALA A 21 -8.31 21.97 -16.70
C ALA A 21 -7.94 22.97 -17.81
N GLN A 22 -6.70 22.90 -18.30
CA GLN A 22 -6.17 23.71 -19.39
C GLN A 22 -6.23 22.99 -20.76
N ASP A 23 -6.91 21.84 -20.85
CA ASP A 23 -7.00 21.00 -22.05
C ASP A 23 -5.61 20.70 -22.67
N ARG A 24 -4.60 20.47 -21.83
CA ARG A 24 -3.20 20.21 -22.24
C ARG A 24 -2.87 18.73 -22.37
N ILE A 25 -3.71 17.83 -21.87
CA ILE A 25 -3.48 16.39 -22.00
C ILE A 25 -3.92 15.97 -23.40
N GLU A 26 -2.96 15.67 -24.27
CA GLU A 26 -3.21 15.22 -25.64
C GLU A 26 -3.52 13.72 -25.69
N LEU A 27 -2.87 12.93 -24.83
CA LEU A 27 -3.06 11.49 -24.73
C LEU A 27 -2.72 11.02 -23.31
N ALA A 28 -3.46 10.02 -22.83
CA ALA A 28 -3.14 9.27 -21.62
C ALA A 28 -3.16 7.78 -21.95
N TYR A 29 -2.12 7.04 -21.53
CA TYR A 29 -2.02 5.60 -21.78
C TYR A 29 -1.20 4.90 -20.70
N LEU A 30 -1.43 3.60 -20.53
CA LEU A 30 -0.68 2.78 -19.59
C LEU A 30 0.61 2.29 -20.25
N ASN A 31 1.72 2.45 -19.54
CA ASN A 31 3.01 1.89 -19.96
C ASN A 31 3.37 0.68 -19.10
N PRO A 32 4.24 -0.22 -19.61
CA PRO A 32 4.86 -1.24 -18.78
C PRO A 32 5.52 -0.60 -17.54
N GLN A 33 5.37 -1.28 -16.41
CA GLN A 33 6.00 -0.85 -15.17
C GLN A 33 7.54 -0.96 -15.28
N PRO A 34 8.28 -0.09 -14.59
CA PRO A 34 9.75 -0.07 -14.68
C PRO A 34 10.42 -1.25 -13.94
N ASN A 35 9.72 -1.88 -12.99
CA ASN A 35 10.25 -2.97 -12.18
C ASN A 35 9.30 -4.17 -12.16
N ASP A 36 9.71 -5.26 -12.77
CA ASP A 36 8.93 -6.49 -12.87
C ASP A 36 8.93 -7.35 -11.60
N THR A 37 9.71 -6.98 -10.58
CA THR A 37 9.69 -7.69 -9.29
C THR A 37 8.52 -7.27 -8.40
N ILE A 38 7.81 -6.19 -8.73
CA ILE A 38 6.64 -5.72 -7.99
C ILE A 38 5.39 -6.05 -8.80
N THR A 39 4.33 -6.49 -8.14
CA THR A 39 3.06 -6.80 -8.80
C THR A 39 2.48 -5.55 -9.47
N ARG A 40 1.92 -5.70 -10.66
CA ARG A 40 1.20 -4.62 -11.33
C ARG A 40 -0.15 -4.39 -10.65
N PHE A 41 -0.56 -3.14 -10.48
CA PHE A 41 -1.93 -2.83 -10.06
C PHE A 41 -2.92 -3.36 -11.09
N ASP A 42 -3.88 -4.18 -10.65
CA ASP A 42 -4.82 -4.90 -11.53
C ASP A 42 -5.98 -4.01 -12.01
N TYR A 43 -5.62 -2.96 -12.76
CA TYR A 43 -6.54 -1.92 -13.22
C TYR A 43 -7.70 -2.51 -14.04
N GLU A 44 -7.42 -3.41 -14.97
CA GLU A 44 -8.39 -3.96 -15.91
C GLU A 44 -9.46 -4.79 -15.18
N THR A 45 -9.05 -5.67 -14.27
CA THR A 45 -9.98 -6.46 -13.46
C THR A 45 -10.81 -5.56 -12.54
N HIS A 46 -10.17 -4.60 -11.86
CA HIS A 46 -10.88 -3.65 -11.00
C HIS A 46 -11.91 -2.82 -11.78
N LEU A 47 -11.59 -2.41 -13.00
CA LEU A 47 -12.52 -1.67 -13.86
C LEU A 47 -13.68 -2.56 -14.29
N ALA A 48 -13.41 -3.81 -14.68
CA ALA A 48 -14.43 -4.77 -15.08
C ALA A 48 -15.44 -5.06 -13.95
N GLN A 49 -14.98 -5.16 -12.70
CA GLN A 49 -15.85 -5.32 -11.53
C GLN A 49 -16.83 -4.15 -11.34
N LEU A 50 -16.35 -2.92 -11.56
CA LEU A 50 -17.19 -1.72 -11.46
C LEU A 50 -18.24 -1.63 -12.58
N TYR A 51 -17.97 -2.23 -13.75
CA TYR A 51 -18.92 -2.33 -14.87
C TYR A 51 -19.75 -3.62 -14.86
N ALA A 52 -19.56 -4.51 -13.88
CA ALA A 52 -20.30 -5.76 -13.80
C ALA A 52 -21.81 -5.54 -13.55
N HIS A 53 -22.60 -6.59 -13.76
CA HIS A 53 -24.05 -6.57 -13.56
C HIS A 53 -24.45 -7.77 -12.67
N PRO A 54 -24.71 -7.58 -11.36
CA PRO A 54 -24.61 -6.32 -10.61
C PRO A 54 -23.16 -5.84 -10.43
N PRO A 55 -22.90 -4.53 -10.28
CA PRO A 55 -21.55 -4.01 -10.07
C PRO A 55 -21.03 -4.40 -8.68
N THR A 56 -19.73 -4.65 -8.58
CA THR A 56 -19.06 -4.96 -7.32
C THR A 56 -17.84 -4.07 -7.08
N TRP A 57 -17.56 -3.77 -5.83
CA TRP A 57 -16.32 -3.10 -5.47
C TRP A 57 -15.14 -4.05 -5.63
N PRO A 58 -13.99 -3.55 -6.13
CA PRO A 58 -12.76 -4.33 -6.16
C PRO A 58 -12.29 -4.75 -4.76
N ASP A 59 -11.49 -5.82 -4.73
CA ASP A 59 -10.84 -6.31 -3.52
C ASP A 59 -9.95 -5.22 -2.90
N ASN A 60 -9.83 -5.23 -1.57
CA ASN A 60 -8.89 -4.37 -0.86
C ASN A 60 -7.43 -4.70 -1.25
N THR A 61 -6.55 -3.71 -1.15
CA THR A 61 -5.11 -3.84 -1.34
C THR A 61 -4.52 -4.86 -0.34
N LYS A 62 -3.96 -5.97 -0.84
CA LYS A 62 -3.37 -7.05 -0.01
C LYS A 62 -1.85 -6.99 0.06
N GLY A 63 -1.22 -6.18 -0.77
CA GLY A 63 0.24 -6.05 -0.86
C GLY A 63 0.62 -4.86 -1.72
N ILE A 64 1.93 -4.69 -1.92
CA ILE A 64 2.44 -3.60 -2.76
C ILE A 64 2.16 -3.89 -4.24
N SER A 65 1.65 -2.88 -4.96
CA SER A 65 1.51 -2.93 -6.41
C SER A 65 1.81 -1.60 -7.08
N THR A 66 2.15 -1.62 -8.36
CA THR A 66 2.53 -0.41 -9.10
C THR A 66 1.88 -0.31 -10.47
N LEU A 67 1.75 0.91 -10.99
CA LEU A 67 1.29 1.18 -12.36
C LEU A 67 1.94 2.46 -12.88
N ARG A 68 2.37 2.43 -14.14
CA ARG A 68 2.82 3.63 -14.87
C ARG A 68 1.74 4.15 -15.80
N LEU A 69 1.31 5.38 -15.57
CA LEU A 69 0.48 6.16 -16.47
C LEU A 69 1.35 7.19 -17.19
N THR A 70 1.32 7.20 -18.52
CA THR A 70 2.00 8.22 -19.31
C THR A 70 0.98 9.25 -19.81
N LEU A 71 1.31 10.53 -19.63
CA LEU A 71 0.56 11.65 -20.16
C LEU A 71 1.40 12.37 -21.22
N LYS A 72 0.86 12.48 -22.44
CA LYS A 72 1.42 13.37 -23.45
C LYS A 72 0.82 14.76 -23.28
N LEU A 73 1.64 15.73 -22.92
CA LEU A 73 1.23 17.08 -22.54
C LEU A 73 1.67 18.13 -23.55
N ARG A 74 0.77 19.05 -23.89
CA ARG A 74 1.12 20.25 -24.61
C ARG A 74 1.94 21.18 -23.70
N PRO A 75 3.12 21.66 -24.16
CA PRO A 75 3.95 22.58 -23.39
C PRO A 75 3.26 23.93 -23.20
N THR A 76 3.69 24.69 -22.19
CA THR A 76 3.19 26.04 -21.87
C THR A 76 4.23 27.12 -22.16
N GLY A 77 3.78 28.37 -22.31
CA GLY A 77 4.64 29.54 -22.50
C GLY A 77 4.71 30.04 -23.95
N LEU A 78 5.38 31.18 -24.16
CA LEU A 78 5.39 31.92 -25.44
C LEU A 78 5.94 31.12 -26.64
N LEU A 79 6.75 30.09 -26.38
CA LEU A 79 7.36 29.23 -27.41
C LEU A 79 6.72 27.83 -27.47
N SER A 80 5.56 27.62 -26.84
CA SER A 80 4.92 26.30 -26.80
C SER A 80 4.57 25.76 -28.18
N GLY A 81 4.15 26.63 -29.11
CA GLY A 81 3.84 26.23 -30.49
C GLY A 81 5.04 25.75 -31.30
N LEU A 82 6.28 26.03 -30.84
CA LEU A 82 7.51 25.55 -31.47
C LEU A 82 8.04 24.26 -30.82
N ARG A 83 7.49 23.88 -29.67
CA ARG A 83 7.90 22.68 -28.92
C ARG A 83 6.87 21.58 -29.12
N GLY A 84 7.34 20.37 -29.42
CA GLY A 84 6.49 19.20 -29.44
C GLY A 84 5.91 18.89 -28.06
N ALA A 85 4.88 18.05 -28.01
CA ALA A 85 4.36 17.54 -26.75
C ALA A 85 5.42 16.77 -25.96
N VAL A 86 5.33 16.85 -24.64
CA VAL A 86 6.23 16.17 -23.70
C VAL A 86 5.51 14.99 -23.06
N GLU A 87 6.22 13.89 -22.84
CA GLU A 87 5.70 12.75 -22.09
C GLU A 87 6.08 12.88 -20.62
N GLU A 88 5.07 12.81 -19.75
CA GLU A 88 5.24 12.76 -18.31
C GLU A 88 4.77 11.41 -17.80
N HIS A 89 5.61 10.72 -17.04
CA HIS A 89 5.30 9.42 -16.46
C HIS A 89 4.91 9.58 -15.00
N ILE A 90 3.71 9.10 -14.66
CA ILE A 90 3.20 9.06 -13.29
C ILE A 90 3.25 7.60 -12.83
N ASP A 91 4.19 7.31 -11.93
CA ASP A 91 4.27 6.04 -11.24
C ASP A 91 3.39 6.08 -9.98
N ILE A 92 2.35 5.25 -9.96
CA ILE A 92 1.44 5.10 -8.83
C ILE A 92 1.85 3.83 -8.09
N VAL A 93 2.10 3.96 -6.78
CA VAL A 93 2.39 2.84 -5.89
C VAL A 93 1.22 2.70 -4.91
N ASP A 94 0.59 1.53 -4.90
CA ASP A 94 -0.45 1.15 -3.95
C ASP A 94 0.17 0.22 -2.91
N TYR A 95 0.00 0.51 -1.62
CA TYR A 95 0.56 -0.30 -0.54
C TYR A 95 -0.34 -0.26 0.70
N PRO A 96 -0.33 -1.33 1.53
CA PRO A 96 -1.10 -1.34 2.77
C PRO A 96 -0.55 -0.32 3.78
N GLY A 97 -1.37 0.64 4.19
CA GLY A 97 -0.94 1.75 5.05
C GLY A 97 -0.48 1.32 6.45
N GLU A 98 -0.93 0.16 6.93
CA GLU A 98 -0.52 -0.42 8.21
C GLU A 98 0.99 -0.70 8.28
N TRP A 99 1.68 -0.85 7.14
CA TRP A 99 3.13 -1.05 7.11
C TRP A 99 3.89 0.15 7.69
N LEU A 100 3.29 1.35 7.64
CA LEU A 100 3.90 2.54 8.24
C LEU A 100 3.89 2.50 9.78
N LEU A 101 3.04 1.67 10.40
CA LEU A 101 2.99 1.54 11.85
C LEU A 101 4.26 0.88 12.41
N ASP A 102 4.91 0.03 11.62
CA ASP A 102 6.14 -0.65 12.00
C ASP A 102 7.36 0.29 12.01
N LEU A 103 7.28 1.46 11.37
CA LEU A 103 8.34 2.47 11.43
C LEU A 103 8.61 2.94 12.87
N GLY A 104 7.56 3.00 13.72
CA GLY A 104 7.70 3.34 15.13
C GLY A 104 8.39 2.25 15.98
N LEU A 105 8.65 1.09 15.38
CA LEU A 105 9.36 -0.03 16.02
C LEU A 105 10.87 0.00 15.75
N MET A 106 11.34 0.79 14.77
CA MET A 106 12.75 0.81 14.38
C MET A 106 13.70 1.13 15.54
N ASP A 107 13.25 1.97 16.48
CA ASP A 107 14.03 2.42 17.63
C ASP A 107 13.69 1.65 18.93
N LYS A 108 12.95 0.53 18.84
CA LYS A 108 12.53 -0.26 20.00
C LYS A 108 13.16 -1.65 19.96
N SER A 109 13.71 -2.07 21.10
CA SER A 109 13.98 -3.48 21.30
C SER A 109 12.67 -4.27 21.37
N TYR A 110 12.75 -5.58 21.10
CA TYR A 110 11.62 -6.49 21.27
C TYR A 110 11.03 -6.43 22.69
N GLU A 111 11.88 -6.28 23.72
CA GLU A 111 11.45 -6.22 25.12
C GLU A 111 10.62 -4.95 25.40
N GLU A 112 11.11 -3.79 24.95
CA GLU A 112 10.42 -2.51 25.11
C GLU A 112 9.07 -2.52 24.37
N TRP A 113 9.05 -2.97 23.12
CA TRP A 113 7.81 -3.07 22.35
C TRP A 113 6.80 -4.02 23.01
N SER A 114 7.25 -5.20 23.44
CA SER A 114 6.38 -6.20 24.09
C SER A 114 5.76 -5.65 25.37
N LYS A 115 6.55 -4.95 26.20
CA LYS A 115 6.07 -4.31 27.43
C LYS A 115 5.01 -3.26 27.14
N ASP A 116 5.24 -2.40 26.14
CA ASP A 116 4.30 -1.35 25.74
C ASP A 116 2.97 -1.94 25.21
N VAL A 117 3.05 -2.98 24.37
CA VAL A 117 1.87 -3.66 23.82
C VAL A 117 1.06 -4.32 24.92
N LEU A 118 1.69 -5.08 25.82
CA LEU A 118 1.00 -5.75 26.93
C LEU A 118 0.33 -4.74 27.86
N HIS A 119 1.00 -3.63 28.16
CA HIS A 119 0.41 -2.54 28.95
C HIS A 119 -0.83 -1.96 28.27
N ARG A 120 -0.78 -1.71 26.95
CA ARG A 120 -1.93 -1.19 26.19
C ARG A 120 -3.08 -2.20 26.11
N MET A 121 -2.76 -3.49 25.96
CA MET A 121 -3.75 -4.56 25.88
C MET A 121 -4.52 -4.74 27.19
N ALA A 122 -3.86 -4.63 28.34
CA ALA A 122 -4.48 -4.74 29.65
C ALA A 122 -5.64 -3.73 29.84
N ASN A 123 -5.56 -2.58 29.16
CA ASN A 123 -6.55 -1.51 29.22
C ASN A 123 -7.66 -1.62 28.14
N ARG A 124 -7.72 -2.72 27.38
CA ARG A 124 -8.73 -2.96 26.34
C ARG A 124 -9.56 -4.21 26.64
N SER A 125 -10.86 -4.15 26.36
CA SER A 125 -11.82 -5.22 26.66
C SER A 125 -11.42 -6.60 26.09
N PHE A 126 -10.89 -6.65 24.87
CA PHE A 126 -10.39 -7.88 24.25
C PHE A 126 -8.97 -8.28 24.71
N GLY A 127 -8.17 -7.32 25.19
CA GLY A 127 -6.77 -7.54 25.53
C GLY A 127 -6.54 -8.03 26.96
N ALA A 128 -7.43 -7.69 27.89
CA ALA A 128 -7.30 -8.04 29.30
C ALA A 128 -7.26 -9.57 29.52
N ASP A 129 -8.15 -10.32 28.87
CA ASP A 129 -8.18 -11.79 28.99
C ASP A 129 -6.89 -12.44 28.49
N TYR A 130 -6.33 -11.92 27.40
CA TYR A 130 -5.04 -12.38 26.87
C TYR A 130 -3.90 -12.12 27.86
N VAL A 131 -3.82 -10.91 28.43
CA VAL A 131 -2.79 -10.54 29.40
C VAL A 131 -2.90 -11.41 30.67
N ASN A 132 -4.12 -11.68 31.14
CA ASN A 132 -4.37 -12.51 32.31
C ASN A 132 -4.03 -13.99 32.08
N ALA A 133 -4.09 -14.47 30.84
CA ALA A 133 -3.72 -15.83 30.48
C ALA A 133 -2.19 -16.04 30.34
N LEU A 134 -1.39 -14.96 30.32
CA LEU A 134 0.06 -15.08 30.20
C LEU A 134 0.68 -15.62 31.51
N PRO A 135 1.56 -16.63 31.43
CA PRO A 135 2.24 -17.14 32.61
C PRO A 135 3.25 -16.11 33.12
N ALA A 136 3.45 -16.07 34.45
CA ALA A 136 4.45 -15.20 35.10
C ALA A 136 5.89 -15.43 34.57
N LYS A 137 6.16 -16.59 33.98
CA LYS A 137 7.37 -16.89 33.19
C LYS A 137 6.96 -17.66 31.94
N LEU A 138 7.35 -17.15 30.77
CA LEU A 138 7.21 -17.90 29.52
C LEU A 138 8.17 -19.10 29.56
N PRO A 139 7.67 -20.34 29.42
CA PRO A 139 8.55 -21.49 29.33
C PRO A 139 9.35 -21.44 28.03
N PRO A 140 10.63 -21.84 28.03
CA PRO A 140 11.55 -21.65 26.90
C PRO A 140 11.23 -22.51 25.67
N SER A 141 10.14 -23.29 25.67
CA SER A 141 9.91 -24.34 24.67
C SER A 141 8.71 -24.06 23.76
N ARG A 142 8.92 -24.27 22.44
CA ARG A 142 7.90 -24.18 21.40
C ARG A 142 6.66 -25.05 21.66
N ARG A 143 6.84 -26.19 22.32
CA ARG A 143 5.76 -27.15 22.62
C ARG A 143 4.67 -26.54 23.50
N TRP A 144 5.05 -25.71 24.46
CA TRP A 144 4.07 -25.05 25.33
C TRP A 144 3.28 -23.97 24.58
N CYS A 145 3.91 -23.21 23.70
CA CYS A 145 3.21 -22.18 22.92
C CYS A 145 2.20 -22.79 21.94
N GLN A 146 2.60 -23.86 21.24
CA GLN A 146 1.74 -24.57 20.28
C GLN A 146 0.53 -25.22 20.95
N SER A 147 0.67 -25.76 22.17
CA SER A 147 -0.45 -26.37 22.88
C SER A 147 -1.47 -25.36 23.42
N HIS A 148 -1.15 -24.06 23.41
CA HIS A 148 -2.01 -22.99 23.91
C HIS A 148 -2.38 -21.95 22.82
N GLY A 149 -2.16 -22.27 21.53
CA GLY A 149 -2.52 -21.38 20.42
C GLY A 149 -1.69 -20.11 20.32
N LEU A 150 -0.51 -20.06 20.95
CA LEU A 150 0.39 -18.92 20.94
C LEU A 150 1.46 -19.06 19.85
N ILE A 151 1.69 -17.98 19.08
CA ILE A 151 2.79 -17.91 18.11
C ILE A 151 4.07 -17.53 18.85
N CYS A 152 4.98 -18.50 19.04
CA CYS A 152 6.30 -18.23 19.62
C CYS A 152 7.32 -17.87 18.54
N TRP A 153 7.78 -16.62 18.56
CA TRP A 153 8.84 -16.12 17.68
C TRP A 153 10.19 -16.76 18.01
N ARG A 154 10.97 -17.01 16.97
CA ARG A 154 12.35 -17.52 17.07
C ARG A 154 13.25 -16.34 17.49
N PRO A 155 14.11 -16.45 18.51
CA PRO A 155 15.21 -15.52 18.65
C PRO A 155 16.04 -15.60 17.35
N LEU A 156 16.26 -14.46 16.68
CA LEU A 156 17.35 -14.37 15.72
C LEU A 156 18.61 -14.80 16.47
N ALA A 157 19.34 -15.73 15.87
CA ALA A 157 20.46 -16.43 16.49
C ALA A 157 21.33 -15.47 17.32
N GLN A 158 21.54 -15.80 18.60
CA GLN A 158 22.78 -15.41 19.25
C GLN A 158 23.89 -16.07 18.41
N THR A 159 24.55 -15.27 17.57
CA THR A 159 25.83 -15.65 16.99
C THR A 159 26.79 -15.77 18.16
N SER A 160 27.06 -17.00 18.58
CA SER A 160 28.16 -17.34 19.47
C SER A 160 29.48 -17.06 18.74
N GLU A 161 30.32 -16.24 19.35
CA GLU A 161 31.78 -16.30 19.20
C GLU A 161 32.31 -17.70 19.54
#